data_AF-A0A8J7ETY1-F1
#
_entry.id   AF-A0A8J7ETY1-F1
#
_cell.length_a   1.000
_cell.length_b   1.000
_cell.length_c   1.000
_cell.angle_alpha   90.00
_cell.angle_beta   90.00
_cell.angle_gamma   90.00
#
_symmetry.space_group_name_H-M   'P 1'
#
loop_
_entity.id
_entity.type
_entity.pdbx_description
1 polymer ?
#
loop_
_entity_poly.entity_id
_entity_poly.type
_entity_poly.pdbx_seq_one_letter_code
_entity_poly.pdbx_strand_id
1 'polypeptide(L)'
;MNAAIADRACLLFLRGWTVRALEKHLQTPRSTIHYNLKKRLGTKSKSRSTRQGALRIVEEHLKDGQMSSRQKAEVRRWMAANMQRIIEIDEAHDTRLLTAKAEKELARQECGSRSDFRANLFSIDGGGHA
;
A
#
# COMPACT_ATOMS: atom_id res chain seq x y z
N MET A 1 7.67 18.54 17.46
CA MET A 1 7.40 18.61 16.00
C MET A 1 6.37 19.69 15.74
N ASN A 2 6.63 20.59 14.78
CA ASN A 2 5.68 21.64 14.37
C ASN A 2 4.41 20.99 13.75
N ALA A 3 3.24 21.60 13.96
CA ALA A 3 1.96 21.15 13.42
C ALA A 3 2.01 20.91 11.89
N ALA A 4 2.61 21.82 11.12
CA ALA A 4 2.73 21.66 9.66
C ALA A 4 3.57 20.42 9.26
N ILE A 5 4.63 20.11 10.02
CA ILE A 5 5.46 18.91 9.80
C ILE A 5 4.67 17.66 10.20
N ALA A 6 3.89 17.73 11.28
CA ALA A 6 3.03 16.63 11.72
C ALA A 6 1.93 16.30 10.70
N ASP A 7 1.30 17.31 10.10
CA ASP A 7 0.30 17.13 9.05
C ASP A 7 0.90 16.53 7.79
N ARG A 8 2.08 17.03 7.38
CA ARG A 8 2.83 16.46 6.27
C ARG A 8 3.26 15.02 6.53
N ALA A 9 3.67 14.69 7.76
CA ALA A 9 3.99 13.32 8.15
C ALA A 9 2.77 12.40 8.07
N CYS A 10 1.58 12.85 8.50
CA CYS A 10 0.34 12.09 8.40
C CYS A 10 -0.04 11.81 6.95
N LEU A 11 0.01 12.83 6.08
CA LEU A 11 -0.29 12.67 4.65
C LEU A 11 0.65 11.67 3.97
N LEU A 12 1.96 11.79 4.22
CA LEU A 12 2.93 10.86 3.64
C LEU A 12 2.75 9.44 4.20
N PHE A 13 2.45 9.30 5.48
CA PHE A 13 2.17 8.00 6.10
C PHE A 13 0.93 7.32 5.49
N LEU A 14 -0.14 8.09 5.25
CA LEU A 14 -1.34 7.60 4.56
C LEU A 14 -1.04 7.20 3.10
N ARG A 15 -0.07 7.86 2.45
CA ARG A 15 0.52 7.45 1.16
C ARG A 15 1.47 6.25 1.24
N GLY A 16 1.37 5.45 2.29
CA GLY A 16 2.17 4.23 2.46
C GLY A 16 3.64 4.44 2.79
N TRP A 17 4.08 5.66 3.14
CA TRP A 17 5.45 5.87 3.60
C TRP A 17 5.66 5.21 4.96
N THR A 18 6.74 4.45 5.07
CA THR A 18 7.14 3.86 6.36
C THR A 18 7.64 4.94 7.31
N VAL A 19 7.52 4.71 8.62
CA VAL A 19 8.06 5.64 9.64
C VAL A 19 9.57 5.87 9.47
N ARG A 20 10.31 4.85 8.99
CA ARG A 20 11.73 4.96 8.65
C ARG A 20 11.98 5.91 7.49
N ALA A 21 11.13 5.90 6.46
CA ALA A 21 11.23 6.83 5.34
C ALA A 21 10.89 8.26 5.78
N LEU A 22 9.87 8.43 6.63
CA LEU A 22 9.50 9.73 7.19
C LEU A 22 10.60 10.32 8.08
N GLU A 23 11.25 9.53 8.91
CA GLU A 23 12.39 9.96 9.74
C GLU A 23 13.50 10.58 8.88
N LYS A 24 13.90 9.88 7.81
CA LYS A 24 14.94 10.36 6.89
C LYS A 24 14.51 11.64 6.16
N HIS A 25 13.26 11.70 5.72
CA HIS A 25 12.77 12.81 4.91
C HIS A 25 12.49 14.08 5.72
N LEU A 26 11.94 13.93 6.93
CA LEU A 26 11.52 15.04 7.80
C LEU A 26 12.56 15.37 8.87
N GLN A 27 13.69 14.65 8.91
CA GLN A 27 14.75 14.77 9.90
C GLN A 27 14.20 14.80 11.34
N THR A 28 13.18 14.00 11.60
CA THR A 28 12.45 13.97 12.87
C THR A 28 12.56 12.58 13.49
N PRO A 29 12.86 12.45 14.80
CA PRO A 29 13.00 11.16 15.46
C PRO A 29 11.75 10.27 15.33
N ARG A 30 11.94 8.95 15.14
CA ARG A 30 10.82 7.99 15.00
C ARG A 30 9.81 8.05 16.14
N SER A 31 10.27 8.20 17.38
CA SER A 31 9.40 8.31 18.56
C SER A 31 8.44 9.49 18.45
N THR A 32 8.94 10.62 17.97
CA THR A 32 8.14 11.84 17.75
C THR A 32 7.15 11.66 16.60
N ILE A 33 7.56 11.01 15.51
CA ILE A 33 6.67 10.69 14.39
C ILE A 33 5.55 9.75 14.86
N HIS A 34 5.89 8.65 15.54
CA HIS A 34 4.93 7.69 16.08
C HIS A 34 3.91 8.35 17.02
N TYR A 35 4.39 9.18 17.95
CA TYR A 35 3.53 9.89 18.88
C TYR A 35 2.49 10.76 18.13
N ASN A 36 2.93 11.51 17.12
CA ASN A 36 2.05 12.40 16.37
C ASN A 36 1.11 11.66 15.43
N LEU A 37 1.58 10.61 14.77
CA LEU A 37 0.72 9.74 13.97
C LEU A 37 -0.37 9.10 14.84
N LYS A 38 -0.01 8.59 16.03
CA LYS A 38 -0.98 8.02 16.97
C LYS A 38 -1.96 9.07 17.48
N LYS A 39 -1.48 10.28 17.80
CA LYS A 39 -2.31 11.39 18.29
C LYS A 39 -3.32 11.88 17.25
N ARG A 40 -2.92 11.93 15.97
CA ARG A 40 -3.75 12.50 14.88
C ARG A 40 -4.59 11.47 14.13
N LEU A 41 -4.06 10.27 13.90
CA LEU A 41 -4.73 9.19 13.14
C LEU A 41 -5.32 8.09 14.04
N GLY A 42 -5.09 8.18 15.35
CA GLY A 42 -5.54 7.20 16.33
C GLY A 42 -4.69 5.92 16.41
N THR A 43 -5.10 5.03 17.31
CA THR A 43 -4.41 3.77 17.65
C THR A 43 -4.36 2.76 16.50
N LYS A 44 -5.22 2.92 15.48
CA LYS A 44 -5.30 2.05 14.29
C LYS A 44 -4.28 2.40 13.19
N SER A 45 -3.34 3.33 13.42
CA SER A 45 -2.38 3.76 12.39
C SER A 45 -1.55 2.62 11.76
N LYS A 46 -1.25 1.55 12.51
CA LYS A 46 -0.56 0.37 11.97
C LYS A 46 -1.35 -0.39 10.89
N SER A 47 -2.68 -0.45 10.96
CA SER A 47 -3.49 -1.10 9.91
C SER A 47 -3.69 -0.20 8.70
N ARG A 48 -3.60 1.12 8.88
CA ARG A 48 -3.78 2.11 7.82
C ARG A 48 -2.62 2.15 6.82
N SER A 49 -1.37 1.98 7.26
CA SER A 49 -0.22 1.95 6.35
C SER A 49 -0.08 0.65 5.55
N THR A 50 -0.77 -0.42 5.94
CA THR A 50 -0.69 -1.75 5.32
C THR A 50 -1.92 -2.12 4.49
N ARG A 51 -3.04 -1.38 4.61
CA ARG A 51 -4.22 -1.58 3.76
C ARG A 51 -3.85 -1.44 2.28
N GLN A 52 -4.15 -2.46 1.49
CA GLN A 52 -4.12 -2.38 0.03
C GLN A 52 -5.46 -1.80 -0.42
N GLY A 53 -5.59 -0.47 -0.29
CA GLY A 53 -6.73 0.29 -0.77
C GLY A 53 -6.48 0.91 -2.15
N ALA A 54 -7.44 1.69 -2.63
CA ALA A 54 -7.38 2.38 -3.91
C ALA A 54 -6.11 3.23 -4.04
N LEU A 55 -5.65 3.87 -2.96
CA LEU A 55 -4.45 4.70 -2.99
C LEU A 55 -3.21 3.92 -3.45
N ARG A 56 -3.03 2.71 -2.93
CA ARG A 56 -1.87 1.87 -3.26
C ARG A 56 -1.92 1.35 -4.69
N ILE A 57 -3.10 1.03 -5.19
CA ILE A 57 -3.31 0.58 -6.57
C ILE A 57 -2.94 1.68 -7.55
N VAL A 58 -3.41 2.90 -7.30
CA VAL A 58 -3.10 4.04 -8.16
C VAL A 58 -1.61 4.35 -8.12
N GLU A 59 -0.96 4.27 -6.96
CA GLU A 59 0.51 4.44 -6.86
C GLU A 59 1.30 3.35 -7.61
N GLU A 60 0.83 2.10 -7.59
CA GLU A 60 1.44 1.02 -8.35
C GLU A 60 1.32 1.28 -9.86
N HIS A 61 0.15 1.69 -10.34
CA HIS A 61 -0.06 2.06 -11.75
C HIS A 61 0.76 3.27 -12.19
N LEU A 62 0.91 4.28 -11.33
CA LEU A 62 1.76 5.44 -11.61
C LEU A 62 3.25 5.08 -11.75
N LYS A 63 3.69 4.01 -11.08
CA LYS A 63 5.06 3.49 -11.17
C LYS A 63 5.24 2.55 -12.37
N ASP A 64 4.16 2.02 -12.93
CA ASP A 64 4.22 1.12 -14.07
C ASP A 64 4.65 1.85 -15.36
N GLY A 65 5.35 1.14 -16.23
CA GLY A 65 5.93 1.69 -17.46
C GLY A 65 4.90 1.98 -18.55
N GLN A 66 3.67 1.49 -18.38
CA GLN A 66 2.62 1.50 -19.40
C GLN A 66 1.98 2.88 -19.63
N MET A 67 2.09 3.81 -18.67
CA MET A 67 1.47 5.14 -18.79
C MET A 67 2.46 6.19 -19.29
N SER A 68 2.02 7.04 -20.22
CA SER A 68 2.78 8.22 -20.64
C SER A 68 2.93 9.24 -19.51
N SER A 69 3.96 10.09 -19.59
CA SER A 69 4.20 11.16 -18.62
C SER A 69 3.00 12.11 -18.45
N ARG A 70 2.27 12.37 -19.54
CA ARG A 70 1.05 13.21 -19.53
C ARG A 70 -0.08 12.56 -18.73
N GLN A 71 -0.36 11.29 -18.99
CA GLN A 71 -1.38 10.53 -18.25
C GLN A 71 -1.02 10.42 -16.77
N LYS A 72 0.25 10.17 -16.44
CA LYS A 72 0.74 10.18 -15.05
C LYS A 72 0.50 11.53 -14.38
N ALA A 73 0.68 12.65 -15.07
CA ALA A 73 0.43 13.98 -14.53
C ALA A 73 -1.07 14.26 -14.31
N GLU A 74 -1.94 13.80 -15.21
CA GLU A 74 -3.39 13.91 -15.04
C GLU A 74 -3.89 13.09 -13.84
N VAL A 75 -3.46 11.84 -13.71
CA VAL A 75 -3.81 11.01 -12.55
C VAL A 75 -3.30 11.62 -11.25
N ARG A 76 -2.07 12.16 -11.21
CA ARG A 76 -1.56 12.86 -10.01
C ARG A 76 -2.40 14.08 -9.63
N ARG A 77 -2.85 14.87 -10.62
CA ARG A 77 -3.73 16.02 -10.37
C ARG A 77 -5.09 15.58 -9.86
N TRP A 78 -5.68 14.56 -10.47
CA TRP A 78 -6.95 13.99 -10.01
C TRP A 78 -6.84 13.45 -8.58
N MET A 79 -5.76 12.72 -8.26
CA MET A 79 -5.50 12.23 -6.91
C MET A 79 -5.37 13.38 -5.90
N ALA A 80 -4.63 14.43 -6.24
CA ALA A 80 -4.46 15.57 -5.35
C ALA A 80 -5.81 16.25 -5.04
N ALA A 81 -6.68 16.37 -6.04
CA ALA A 81 -8.02 16.95 -5.87
C ALA A 81 -8.98 16.05 -5.08
N ASN A 82 -8.79 14.72 -5.11
CA ASN A 82 -9.73 13.75 -4.54
C ASN A 82 -9.16 12.97 -3.34
N MET A 83 -8.01 13.38 -2.81
CA MET A 83 -7.25 12.63 -1.79
C MET A 83 -8.10 12.26 -0.57
N GLN A 84 -8.89 13.21 -0.06
CA GLN A 84 -9.72 13.02 1.12
C GLN A 84 -10.80 11.95 0.89
N ARG A 85 -11.46 12.00 -0.28
CA ARG A 85 -12.49 11.03 -0.66
C ARG A 85 -11.92 9.63 -0.89
N ILE A 86 -10.69 9.53 -1.43
CA ILE A 86 -9.98 8.25 -1.58
C ILE A 86 -9.71 7.64 -0.20
N ILE A 87 -9.26 8.46 0.76
CA ILE A 87 -9.03 8.01 2.14
C ILE A 87 -10.35 7.52 2.76
N GLU A 88 -11.45 8.25 2.59
CA GLU A 88 -12.77 7.85 3.11
C GLU A 88 -13.26 6.52 2.54
N ILE A 89 -13.06 6.28 1.24
CA ILE A 89 -13.40 5.00 0.59
C ILE A 89 -12.53 3.87 1.15
N ASP A 90 -11.22 4.09 1.27
CA ASP A 90 -10.27 3.12 1.86
C ASP A 90 -10.54 2.87 3.36
N GLU A 91 -11.17 3.83 4.05
CA GLU A 91 -11.60 3.69 5.44
C GLU A 91 -12.91 2.91 5.56
N ALA A 92 -13.88 3.20 4.69
CA ALA A 92 -15.22 2.61 4.68
C ALA A 92 -15.22 1.13 4.23
N HIS A 93 -14.34 0.77 3.30
CA HIS A 93 -14.24 -0.61 2.81
C HIS A 93 -13.05 -1.33 3.48
N ASP A 94 -13.33 -2.43 4.17
CA ASP A 94 -12.28 -3.32 4.74
C ASP A 94 -11.78 -4.35 3.71
N THR A 95 -12.25 -4.25 2.47
CA THR A 95 -11.89 -5.17 1.40
C THR A 95 -10.50 -4.85 0.87
N ARG A 96 -9.59 -5.82 0.96
CA ARG A 96 -8.25 -5.73 0.41
C ARG A 96 -8.34 -5.75 -1.12
N LEU A 97 -8.03 -4.63 -1.77
CA LEU A 97 -7.96 -4.58 -3.23
C LEU A 97 -6.58 -5.08 -3.66
N LEU A 98 -6.57 -6.16 -4.44
CA LEU A 98 -5.35 -6.81 -4.91
C LEU A 98 -5.02 -6.34 -6.33
N THR A 99 -3.77 -5.96 -6.55
CA THR A 99 -3.21 -5.85 -7.92
C THR A 99 -2.62 -7.19 -8.34
N ALA A 100 -2.50 -7.44 -9.64
CA ALA A 100 -1.86 -8.67 -10.15
C ALA A 100 -0.44 -8.88 -9.56
N LYS A 101 0.27 -7.79 -9.28
CA LYS A 101 1.57 -7.83 -8.60
C LYS A 101 1.46 -8.26 -7.13
N ALA A 102 0.47 -7.72 -6.41
CA ALA A 102 0.19 -8.10 -5.03
C ALA A 102 -0.29 -9.55 -4.92
N GLU A 103 -1.12 -10.02 -5.86
CA GLU A 103 -1.53 -11.42 -5.97
C GLU A 103 -0.32 -12.33 -6.19
N LYS A 104 0.56 -11.97 -7.13
CA LYS A 104 1.77 -12.74 -7.42
C LYS A 104 2.72 -12.81 -6.21
N GLU A 105 2.85 -11.72 -5.47
CA GLU A 105 3.70 -11.69 -4.27
C GLU A 105 3.06 -12.48 -3.11
N LEU A 106 1.74 -12.40 -2.93
CA LEU A 106 1.01 -13.26 -1.98
C LEU A 106 1.17 -14.73 -2.35
N ALA A 107 0.93 -15.08 -3.62
CA ALA A 107 1.15 -16.43 -4.12
C ALA A 107 2.61 -16.88 -3.93
N ARG A 108 3.60 -15.99 -4.12
CA ARG A 108 5.01 -16.29 -3.84
C ARG A 108 5.27 -16.51 -2.35
N GLN A 109 4.62 -15.77 -1.46
CA GLN A 109 4.79 -15.91 -0.01
C GLN A 109 4.14 -17.21 0.49
N GLU A 110 2.94 -17.52 0.03
CA GLU A 110 2.20 -18.75 0.38
C GLU A 110 2.85 -20.00 -0.22
N CYS A 111 3.33 -19.94 -1.48
CA CYS A 111 4.00 -21.07 -2.13
C CYS A 111 5.51 -21.14 -1.82
N GLY A 112 6.13 -20.07 -1.32
CA GLY A 112 7.56 -20.00 -1.02
C GLY A 112 7.92 -20.65 0.32
N SER A 113 6.97 -20.80 1.25
CA SER A 113 7.17 -21.51 2.52
C SER A 113 6.89 -23.01 2.44
N ARG A 114 6.49 -23.54 1.27
CA ARG A 114 6.26 -24.96 1.04
C ARG A 114 6.82 -25.36 -0.31
N SER A 115 8.05 -25.89 -0.30
CA SER A 115 8.65 -26.65 -1.41
C SER A 115 7.72 -27.72 -2.01
N ASP A 116 6.68 -28.13 -1.28
CA ASP A 116 5.84 -29.28 -1.61
C ASP A 116 4.56 -28.91 -2.38
N PHE A 117 4.19 -27.61 -2.49
CA PHE A 117 2.91 -27.23 -3.10
C PHE A 117 2.94 -27.24 -4.63
N ARG A 118 4.08 -26.89 -5.26
CA ARG A 118 4.20 -26.90 -6.73
C ARG A 118 4.22 -28.30 -7.32
N ALA A 119 4.66 -29.31 -6.57
CA ALA A 119 4.54 -30.70 -6.99
C ALA A 119 3.07 -31.14 -7.00
N ASN A 120 2.30 -30.79 -5.96
CA ASN A 120 0.92 -31.25 -5.81
C ASN A 120 -0.12 -30.49 -6.65
N LEU A 121 0.12 -29.24 -7.07
CA LEU A 121 -0.86 -28.50 -7.87
C LEU A 121 -0.92 -28.96 -9.34
N PHE A 122 0.16 -29.57 -9.86
CA PHE A 122 0.22 -30.09 -11.23
C PHE A 122 0.12 -31.63 -11.31
N SER A 123 0.09 -32.34 -10.18
CA SER A 123 -0.16 -33.79 -10.16
C SER A 123 -1.64 -34.16 -10.28
N ILE A 124 -2.56 -33.20 -10.28
CA ILE A 124 -4.02 -33.48 -10.35
C ILE A 124 -4.55 -33.50 -11.79
N ASP A 125 -3.79 -33.02 -12.79
CA ASP A 125 -4.21 -33.00 -14.21
C ASP A 125 -3.49 -34.03 -15.11
N GLY A 126 -2.89 -35.07 -14.54
CA GLY A 126 -2.04 -36.02 -15.28
C GLY A 126 -2.37 -37.51 -15.15
N GLY A 127 -3.54 -37.88 -14.64
CA GLY A 127 -3.85 -39.28 -14.27
C GLY A 127 -5.24 -39.75 -14.65
N GLY A 128 -5.60 -39.64 -15.93
CA GLY A 128 -6.85 -40.17 -16.48
C GLY A 128 -6.62 -40.96 -17.77
N HIS A 129 -5.93 -42.09 -17.67
CA HIS A 129 -6.01 -43.16 -18.67
C HIS A 129 -6.81 -44.33 -18.08
N ALA A 130 -8.05 -44.48 -18.55
CA ALA A 130 -8.71 -45.75 -18.88
C ALA A 130 -9.98 -45.42 -19.67
#